data_AF-A0A7W0QRD6-F1
#
_entry.id   AF-A0A7W0QRD6-F1
#
_cell.length_a   1.000
_cell.length_b   1.000
_cell.length_c   1.000
_cell.angle_alpha   90.00
_cell.angle_beta   90.00
_cell.angle_gamma   90.00
#
_symmetry.space_group_name_H-M   'P 1'
#
loop_
_entity.id
_entity.type
_entity.pdbx_description
1 polymer ?
#
loop_
_entity_poly.entity_id
_entity_poly.type
_entity_poly.pdbx_seq_one_letter_code
_entity_poly.pdbx_strand_id
1 'polypeptide(L)' 'MTEARAKLSEIIDRAEQYGPQLITRRGKPVAYLVSIEDWRRRQAGLPLVHEEQEAS' A
#
# COMPACT_ATOMS: atom_id res chain seq x y z
N MET A 1 9.09 -1.69 21.90
CA MET A 1 8.46 -2.39 20.75
C MET A 1 7.04 -1.92 20.44
N THR A 2 6.39 -1.15 21.31
CA THR A 2 4.98 -0.76 21.18
C THR A 2 4.73 0.40 20.20
N GLU A 3 5.65 1.36 20.12
CA GLU A 3 5.45 2.60 19.33
C GLU A 3 5.53 2.39 17.82
N ALA A 4 6.41 1.51 17.34
CA ALA A 4 6.55 1.24 15.91
C ALA A 4 5.30 0.57 15.33
N ARG A 5 4.68 -0.33 16.09
CA ARG A 5 3.42 -0.98 15.72
C ARG A 5 2.26 0.01 15.72
N ALA A 6 2.19 0.88 16.74
CA ALA A 6 1.16 1.91 16.85
C ALA A 6 1.19 2.87 15.65
N LYS A 7 2.39 3.31 15.25
CA LYS A 7 2.55 4.21 14.09
C LYS A 7 2.17 3.54 12.77
N LEU A 8 2.46 2.24 12.61
CA LEU A 8 2.05 1.52 11.40
C LEU A 8 0.52 1.37 11.34
N SER A 9 -0.11 1.01 12.46
CA SER A 9 -1.58 0.90 12.55
C SER A 9 -2.26 2.22 12.16
N GLU A 10 -1.79 3.35 12.67
CA GLU A 10 -2.35 4.66 12.32
C GLU A 10 -2.26 4.97 10.81
N ILE A 11 -1.15 4.58 10.17
CA ILE A 11 -0.97 4.79 8.72
C ILE A 11 -1.91 3.88 7.91
N ILE A 12 -2.15 2.65 8.39
CA ILE A 12 -3.12 1.72 7.79
C ILE A 12 -4.53 2.29 7.91
N ASP A 13 -4.94 2.72 9.11
CA ASP A 13 -6.28 3.29 9.35
C ASP A 13 -6.52 4.50 8.45
N ARG A 14 -5.50 5.35 8.24
CA ARG A 14 -5.59 6.48 7.32
C ARG A 14 -5.70 6.05 5.86
N ALA A 15 -5.03 4.98 5.46
CA ALA A 15 -5.12 4.44 4.12
C ALA A 15 -6.53 3.91 3.80
N GLU A 16 -7.19 3.31 4.80
CA GLU A 16 -8.56 2.82 4.68
C GLU A 16 -9.60 3.94 4.70
N GLN A 17 -9.44 4.95 5.57
CA GLN A 17 -10.45 6.00 5.75
C GLN A 17 -10.32 7.17 4.77
N TYR A 18 -9.09 7.54 4.41
CA TYR A 18 -8.80 8.77 3.66
C TYR A 18 -8.14 8.50 2.31
N GLY A 19 -7.88 7.23 1.97
CA GLY A 19 -7.28 6.82 0.71
C GLY A 19 -5.75 6.75 0.74
N PRO A 20 -5.08 6.66 -0.43
CA PRO A 20 -3.66 6.30 -0.53
C PRO A 20 -2.70 7.17 0.28
N GLN A 21 -1.74 6.54 0.97
CA GLN A 21 -0.73 7.22 1.79
C GLN A 21 0.65 7.15 1.12
N LEU A 22 1.32 8.29 0.97
CA LEU A 22 2.67 8.35 0.41
C LEU A 22 3.72 7.96 1.47
N ILE A 23 4.53 6.95 1.15
CA ILE A 23 5.68 6.56 1.95
C ILE A 23 6.94 7.16 1.34
N THR A 24 7.71 7.85 2.18
CA THR A 24 9.01 8.41 1.80
C THR A 24 10.16 7.75 2.56
N ARG A 25 11.32 7.64 1.92
CA ARG A 25 12.57 7.20 2.54
C ARG A 25 13.64 8.23 2.22
N ARG A 26 14.25 8.83 3.26
CA ARG A 26 15.24 9.91 3.12
C ARG A 26 14.72 11.08 2.27
N GLY A 27 13.46 11.48 2.49
CA GLY A 27 12.79 12.58 1.78
C GLY A 27 12.36 12.26 0.34
N LYS A 28 12.60 11.04 -0.15
CA LYS A 28 12.21 10.63 -1.50
C LYS A 28 10.97 9.73 -1.47
N PRO A 29 9.98 9.95 -2.35
CA PRO A 29 8.89 9.00 -2.57
C PRO A 29 9.42 7.60 -2.89
N VAL A 30 8.90 6.56 -2.22
CA VAL A 30 9.32 5.17 -2.48
C VAL A 30 8.16 4.20 -2.64
N ALA A 31 6.99 4.48 -2.06
CA ALA A 31 5.82 3.63 -2.18
C ALA A 31 4.55 4.41 -1.86
N TYR A 32 3.41 3.88 -2.30
CA TYR A 32 2.11 4.25 -1.76
C TYR A 32 1.52 3.06 -1.01
N LEU A 33 1.00 3.30 0.20
CA LEU A 33 0.11 2.35 0.85
C LEU A 33 -1.32 2.63 0.37
N VAL A 34 -1.98 1.60 -0.14
CA VAL A 34 -3.36 1.66 -0.60
C VAL A 34 -4.19 0.62 0.15
N SER A 35 -5.46 0.93 0.40
CA SER A 35 -6.39 -0.08 0.91
C SER A 35 -6.56 -1.20 -0.13
N ILE A 36 -6.89 -2.41 0.34
CA ILE A 36 -7.16 -3.53 -0.57
C ILE A 36 -8.38 -3.24 -1.45
N GLU A 37 -9.35 -2.48 -0.94
CA GLU A 37 -10.53 -2.07 -1.71
C GLU A 37 -10.15 -1.14 -2.86
N ASP A 38 -9.32 -0.11 -2.60
CA ASP A 38 -8.78 0.76 -3.63
C ASP A 38 -7.94 0.01 -4.65
N TRP A 39 -7.13 -0.95 -4.19
CA TRP A 39 -6.35 -1.81 -5.07
C TRP A 39 -7.25 -2.63 -5.99
N ARG A 40 -8.29 -3.28 -5.44
CA ARG A 40 -9.26 -4.06 -6.21
C ARG A 40 -10.02 -3.21 -7.23
N ARG A 41 -10.45 -1.99 -6.85
CA ARG A 41 -11.07 -1.04 -7.78
C ARG A 41 -10.16 -0.68 -8.96
N ARG A 42 -8.86 -0.47 -8.70
CA ARG A 42 -7.88 -0.18 -9.75
C ARG A 42 -7.64 -1.38 -10.66
N GLN A 43 -7.54 -2.58 -10.09
CA GLN A 43 -7.40 -3.83 -10.84
C GLN A 43 -8.62 -4.14 -11.71
N ALA A 44 -9.83 -3.74 -11.29
CA ALA A 44 -11.02 -3.87 -12.13
C ALA A 44 -10.97 -3.00 -13.41
N GLY A 45 -10.05 -2.03 -13.49
CA GLY A 45 -9.80 -1.19 -14.67
C GLY A 45 -8.43 -1.40 -15.34
N LEU A 46 -7.60 -2.32 -14.85
CA LEU A 46 -6.27 -2.64 -15.39
C LEU A 46 -6.21 -4.13 -15.73
N PRO A 47 -5.71 -4.56 -16.91
CA PRO A 47 -5.46 -5.97 -17.14
C PRO A 47 -4.47 -6.46 -16.08
N LEU A 48 -4.85 -7.51 -15.36
CA LEU A 48 -4.01 -8.22 -14.41
C LEU A 48 -2.71 -8.62 -15.13
N VAL A 49 -1.63 -7.89 -14.87
CA VAL A 49 -0.30 -8.42 -15.17
C VAL A 49 -0.09 -9.58 -14.20
N HIS A 50 -0.25 -10.79 -14.72
CA HIS A 50 0.28 -11.98 -14.09
C HIS A 50 1.81 -11.83 -14.15
N GLU A 51 2.43 -11.31 -13.09
CA GLU A 51 3.84 -11.59 -12.85
C GLU A 51 3.94 -13.08 -12.55
N GLU A 52 4.34 -13.81 -13.61
CA GLU A 52 4.92 -15.14 -13.62
C GLU A 52 5.70 -15.36 -12.31
N GLN A 53 5.34 -16.35 -11.50
CA GLN A 53 5.98 -17.67 -11.59
C GLN A 53 7.43 -17.64 -12.10
N GLU A 54 8.29 -16.87 -11.43
CA GLU A 54 9.74 -17.11 -11.33
C GLU A 54 10.10 -16.96 -9.83
N ALA A 55 10.73 -17.91 -9.14
CA ALA A 55 11.43 -19.08 -9.58
C ALA A 55 11.61 -20.07 -8.41
N SER A 56 11.66 -21.35 -8.80
CA SER A 56 12.32 -22.51 -8.18
C SER A 56 11.81 -23.11 -6.87
#